data_AF-A0A1J1LT88-F1
#
_entry.id   AF-A0A1J1LT88-F1
#
_cell.length_a   1.000
_cell.length_b   1.000
_cell.length_c   1.000
_cell.angle_alpha   90.00
_cell.angle_beta   90.00
_cell.angle_gamma   90.00
#
_symmetry.space_group_name_H-M   'P 1'
#
loop_
_entity.id
_entity.type
_entity.pdbx_description
1 polymer ?
#
loop_
_entity_poly.entity_id
_entity_poly.type
_entity_poly.pdbx_seq_one_letter_code
_entity_poly.pdbx_strand_id
1 'polypeptide(L)'
;MGNREKIIVALGVMASITSLVIGMARTATISEKIRVKPDYQRLANLLAAKQFTKAERQTYRMMLLALGKDTKYSDPIELNQQDIAKFPCEDLRELEKIWHGYTHGTIHFRNKIMSWQNGQQNLIPAINSRSNSCKIEENINSTALSQ
;
A
#
# COMPACT_ATOMS: atom_id res chain seq x y z
N MET A 1 -51.32 0.90 -42.37
CA MET A 1 -50.31 1.32 -41.37
C MET A 1 -49.65 0.07 -40.83
N GLY A 2 -48.52 -0.25 -41.44
CA GLY A 2 -47.96 -1.60 -41.48
C GLY A 2 -47.11 -1.91 -40.27
N ASN A 3 -47.06 -3.18 -39.87
CA ASN A 3 -46.26 -3.70 -38.74
C ASN A 3 -44.80 -3.18 -38.70
N ARG A 4 -44.25 -2.73 -39.83
CA ARG A 4 -42.91 -2.12 -39.93
C ARG A 4 -42.79 -0.79 -39.16
N GLU A 5 -43.84 0.03 -39.13
CA GLU A 5 -43.85 1.31 -38.41
C GLU A 5 -43.87 1.07 -36.89
N LYS A 6 -44.63 0.07 -36.43
CA LYS A 6 -44.69 -0.33 -35.01
C LYS A 6 -43.36 -0.91 -34.52
N ILE A 7 -42.65 -1.66 -35.36
CA ILE A 7 -41.33 -2.23 -35.05
C ILE A 7 -40.27 -1.13 -34.94
N ILE A 8 -40.29 -0.13 -35.82
CA ILE A 8 -39.34 1.00 -35.77
C ILE A 8 -39.55 1.84 -34.49
N VAL A 9 -40.81 2.11 -34.13
CA VAL A 9 -41.15 2.81 -32.88
C VAL A 9 -40.75 1.99 -31.66
N ALA A 10 -40.99 0.67 -31.66
CA ALA A 10 -40.60 -0.21 -30.56
C ALA A 10 -39.07 -0.33 -30.40
N LEU A 11 -38.31 -0.44 -31.49
CA LEU A 11 -36.84 -0.49 -31.46
C LEU A 11 -36.24 0.85 -31.02
N GLY A 12 -36.82 1.98 -31.45
CA GLY A 12 -36.40 3.32 -31.01
C GLY A 12 -36.61 3.55 -29.51
N VAL A 13 -37.73 3.07 -28.96
CA VAL A 13 -38.02 3.14 -27.51
C VAL A 13 -37.08 2.24 -26.71
N MET A 14 -36.76 1.03 -27.20
CA MET A 14 -35.80 0.12 -26.55
C MET A 14 -34.35 0.64 -26.56
N ALA A 15 -33.92 1.34 -27.63
CA ALA A 15 -32.62 2.03 -27.67
C ALA A 15 -32.56 3.21 -26.69
N SER A 16 -33.68 3.90 -26.50
CA SER A 16 -33.81 5.01 -25.54
C SER A 16 -33.76 4.52 -24.09
N ILE A 17 -34.45 3.42 -23.78
CA ILE A 17 -34.49 2.83 -22.44
C ILE A 17 -33.15 2.16 -22.09
N THR A 18 -32.47 1.52 -23.05
CA THR A 18 -31.11 0.99 -22.82
C THR A 18 -30.10 2.12 -22.60
N SER A 19 -30.28 3.28 -23.23
CA SER A 19 -29.44 4.47 -22.93
C SER A 19 -29.62 5.00 -21.50
N LEU A 20 -30.75 4.73 -20.84
CA LEU A 20 -30.99 5.12 -19.45
C LEU A 20 -30.44 4.09 -18.43
N VAL A 21 -30.44 2.80 -18.76
CA VAL A 21 -29.85 1.76 -17.88
C VAL A 21 -28.33 1.71 -17.99
N ILE A 22 -27.75 2.07 -19.15
CA ILE A 22 -26.30 2.24 -19.31
C ILE A 22 -25.77 3.44 -18.49
N GLY A 23 -26.66 4.33 -18.03
CA GLY A 23 -26.35 5.41 -17.08
C GLY A 23 -26.40 5.03 -15.60
N MET A 24 -27.05 3.91 -15.24
CA MET A 24 -27.12 3.43 -13.84
C MET A 24 -26.29 2.15 -13.60
N ALA A 25 -25.82 1.49 -14.66
CA ALA A 25 -25.00 0.29 -14.59
C ALA A 25 -23.52 0.54 -14.93
N ARG A 26 -23.05 1.79 -15.00
CA ARG A 26 -21.60 2.07 -14.93
C ARG A 26 -21.19 2.08 -13.48
N THR A 27 -20.90 0.86 -13.04
CA THR A 27 -19.86 0.50 -12.09
C THR A 27 -19.88 1.29 -10.79
N ALA A 28 -20.20 0.61 -9.69
CA ALA A 28 -19.52 0.91 -8.45
C ALA A 28 -18.03 1.01 -8.81
N THR A 29 -17.51 2.23 -8.93
CA THR A 29 -16.09 2.46 -8.96
C THR A 29 -15.67 2.04 -7.58
N ILE A 30 -15.36 0.76 -7.43
CA ILE A 30 -14.31 0.34 -6.52
C ILE A 30 -13.19 1.27 -6.94
N SER A 31 -13.01 2.35 -6.17
CA SER A 31 -11.82 3.16 -6.23
C SER A 31 -10.72 2.20 -5.80
N GLU A 32 -10.31 1.35 -6.73
CA GLU A 32 -9.20 0.46 -6.57
C GLU A 32 -8.01 1.40 -6.56
N LYS A 33 -7.72 1.87 -5.35
CA LYS A 33 -6.56 2.65 -5.03
C LYS A 33 -5.40 1.82 -5.56
N ILE A 34 -4.87 2.23 -6.70
CA ILE A 34 -3.76 1.53 -7.35
C ILE A 34 -2.64 1.48 -6.32
N ARG A 35 -2.42 0.30 -5.73
CA ARG A 35 -1.34 0.10 -4.79
C ARG A 35 -0.07 0.15 -5.62
N VAL A 36 0.58 1.31 -5.62
CA VAL A 36 1.91 1.45 -6.21
C VAL A 36 2.84 0.50 -5.47
N LYS A 37 3.37 -0.49 -6.20
CA LYS A 37 4.23 -1.53 -5.62
C LYS A 37 5.51 -0.88 -5.06
N PRO A 38 5.89 -1.17 -3.81
CA PRO A 38 7.17 -0.69 -3.27
C PRO A 38 8.37 -1.22 -4.07
N ASP A 39 9.35 -0.34 -4.34
CA ASP A 39 10.58 -0.67 -5.06
C ASP A 39 11.69 -1.12 -4.10
N TYR A 40 11.62 -2.39 -3.75
CA TYR A 40 12.57 -3.09 -2.87
C TYR A 40 13.94 -3.32 -3.51
N GLN A 41 14.00 -3.47 -4.84
CA GLN A 41 15.26 -3.66 -5.55
C GLN A 41 16.15 -2.43 -5.42
N ARG A 42 15.58 -1.23 -5.53
CA ARG A 42 16.30 0.02 -5.28
C ARG A 42 16.83 0.11 -3.85
N LEU A 43 16.09 -0.37 -2.86
CA LEU A 43 16.59 -0.41 -1.47
C LEU A 43 17.83 -1.30 -1.37
N ALA A 44 17.78 -2.53 -1.90
CA ALA A 44 18.90 -3.45 -1.88
C ALA A 44 20.15 -2.85 -2.56
N ASN A 45 19.98 -2.22 -3.73
CA ASN A 45 21.08 -1.55 -4.44
C ASN A 45 21.70 -0.41 -3.63
N LEU A 46 20.89 0.39 -2.94
CA LEU A 46 21.37 1.49 -2.09
C LEU A 46 22.16 0.96 -0.88
N LEU A 47 21.70 -0.14 -0.27
CA LEU A 47 22.39 -0.78 0.85
C LEU A 47 23.70 -1.44 0.41
N ALA A 48 23.71 -2.15 -0.73
CA ALA A 48 24.92 -2.73 -1.31
C ALA A 48 25.99 -1.65 -1.60
N ALA A 49 25.56 -0.47 -2.03
CA ALA A 49 26.43 0.69 -2.25
C ALA A 49 26.79 1.47 -0.97
N LYS A 50 26.40 0.98 0.23
CA LYS A 50 26.60 1.63 1.54
C LYS A 50 25.99 3.04 1.63
N GLN A 51 24.97 3.35 0.81
CA GLN A 51 24.28 4.64 0.78
C GLN A 51 23.15 4.68 1.82
N PHE A 52 23.47 4.47 3.10
CA PHE A 52 22.51 4.25 4.19
C PHE A 52 21.46 5.37 4.30
N THR A 53 21.85 6.64 4.17
CA THR A 53 20.89 7.75 4.19
C THR A 53 19.90 7.67 3.02
N LYS A 54 20.32 7.27 1.82
CA LYS A 54 19.36 7.11 0.72
C LYS A 54 18.49 5.87 0.92
N ALA A 55 19.04 4.80 1.49
CA ALA A 55 18.31 3.58 1.83
C ALA A 55 17.22 3.84 2.88
N GLU A 56 17.50 4.65 3.89
CA GLU A 56 16.53 5.12 4.89
C GLU A 56 15.38 5.89 4.25
N ARG A 57 15.68 6.84 3.35
CA ARG A 57 14.66 7.59 2.60
C ARG A 57 13.82 6.69 1.70
N GLN A 58 14.45 5.71 1.06
CA GLN A 58 13.74 4.74 0.23
C GLN A 58 12.84 3.84 1.08
N THR A 59 13.31 3.40 2.25
CA THR A 59 12.52 2.64 3.23
C THR A 59 11.28 3.42 3.63
N TYR A 60 11.43 4.70 3.98
CA TYR A 60 10.31 5.56 4.33
C TYR A 60 9.27 5.66 3.21
N ARG A 61 9.73 5.87 1.96
CA ARG A 61 8.85 5.92 0.79
C ARG A 61 8.08 4.64 0.59
N MET A 62 8.75 3.49 0.69
CA MET A 62 8.10 2.19 0.59
C MET A 62 7.06 1.99 1.68
N MET A 63 7.34 2.44 2.91
CA MET A 63 6.36 2.36 4.00
C MET A 63 5.11 3.20 3.72
N LEU A 64 5.29 4.42 3.21
CA LEU A 64 4.15 5.24 2.77
C LEU A 64 3.34 4.55 1.67
N LEU A 65 4.00 4.00 0.65
CA LEU A 65 3.33 3.32 -0.46
C LEU A 65 2.57 2.07 -0.03
N ALA A 66 3.15 1.24 0.86
CA ALA A 66 2.50 0.05 1.39
C ALA A 66 1.25 0.38 2.23
N LEU A 67 1.26 1.53 2.91
CA LEU A 67 0.08 2.10 3.59
C LEU A 67 -0.86 2.85 2.64
N GLY A 68 -0.49 2.95 1.36
CA GLY A 68 -1.16 3.72 0.33
C GLY A 68 -1.23 5.23 0.62
N LYS A 69 -0.32 5.77 1.43
CA LYS A 69 -0.21 7.22 1.62
C LYS A 69 0.37 7.83 0.34
N ASP A 70 -0.18 8.96 -0.10
CA ASP A 70 0.19 9.56 -1.38
C ASP A 70 1.55 10.26 -1.30
N THR A 71 2.58 9.66 -1.90
CA THR A 71 3.94 10.23 -1.93
C THR A 71 4.10 11.50 -2.79
N LYS A 72 3.05 11.98 -3.46
CA LYS A 72 3.09 13.13 -4.39
C LYS A 72 2.97 14.50 -3.73
N TYR A 73 2.50 14.58 -2.48
CA TYR A 73 2.34 15.88 -1.81
C TYR A 73 3.67 16.42 -1.30
N SER A 74 3.85 17.73 -1.45
CA SER A 74 5.02 18.51 -1.01
C SER A 74 5.18 18.57 0.51
N ASP A 75 4.13 18.22 1.26
CA ASP A 75 4.16 18.16 2.71
C ASP A 75 4.78 16.85 3.20
N PRO A 76 5.59 16.89 4.27
CA PRO A 76 6.11 15.67 4.89
C PRO A 76 4.92 14.88 5.47
N ILE A 77 4.53 13.81 4.79
CA ILE A 77 3.56 12.85 5.35
C ILE A 77 4.25 12.15 6.49
N GLU A 78 3.72 12.26 7.70
CA GLU A 78 4.23 11.57 8.88
C GLU A 78 3.63 10.16 9.02
N LEU A 79 4.46 9.22 9.46
CA LEU A 79 4.03 7.92 9.95
C LEU A 79 3.89 7.99 11.47
N ASN A 80 2.72 7.65 11.99
CA ASN A 80 2.50 7.51 13.42
C ASN A 80 2.44 6.03 13.84
N GLN A 81 2.35 5.75 15.15
CA GLN A 81 2.28 4.37 15.65
C GLN A 81 1.07 3.60 15.10
N GLN A 82 -0.07 4.26 14.87
CA GLN A 82 -1.27 3.62 14.34
C GLN A 82 -1.10 3.22 12.87
N ASP A 83 -0.34 4.01 12.11
CA ASP A 83 0.06 3.65 10.75
C ASP A 83 0.93 2.40 10.76
N ILE A 84 1.92 2.33 11.65
CA ILE A 84 2.78 1.15 11.78
C ILE A 84 2.01 -0.09 12.25
N ALA A 85 1.05 0.08 13.16
CA ALA A 85 0.20 -1.02 13.62
C ALA A 85 -0.62 -1.66 12.48
N LYS A 86 -0.91 -0.90 11.42
CA LYS A 86 -1.62 -1.37 10.21
C LYS A 86 -0.69 -1.77 9.08
N PHE A 87 0.63 -1.74 9.30
CA PHE A 87 1.60 -2.03 8.25
C PHE A 87 1.49 -3.51 7.81
N PRO A 88 1.41 -3.80 6.50
CA PRO A 88 1.27 -5.17 6.03
C PRO A 88 2.48 -6.03 6.41
N CYS A 89 2.23 -7.25 6.89
CA CYS A 89 3.30 -8.15 7.36
C CYS A 89 4.23 -8.62 6.25
N GLU A 90 3.69 -8.85 5.05
CA GLU A 90 4.50 -9.21 3.87
C GLU A 90 5.50 -8.10 3.52
N ASP A 91 5.02 -6.86 3.44
CA ASP A 91 5.84 -5.69 3.16
C ASP A 91 6.88 -5.46 4.29
N LEU A 92 6.51 -5.71 5.56
CA LEU A 92 7.41 -5.57 6.72
C LEU A 92 8.55 -6.57 6.67
N ARG A 93 8.21 -7.84 6.42
CA ARG A 93 9.16 -8.94 6.37
C ARG A 93 10.17 -8.75 5.24
N GLU A 94 9.72 -8.25 4.09
CA GLU A 94 10.63 -7.95 2.98
C GLU A 94 11.61 -6.82 3.35
N LEU A 95 11.13 -5.75 4.02
CA LEU A 95 12.01 -4.70 4.54
C LEU A 95 13.03 -5.24 5.54
N GLU A 96 12.59 -6.01 6.54
CA GLU A 96 13.47 -6.59 7.56
C GLU A 96 14.52 -7.52 6.93
N LYS A 97 14.11 -8.39 5.99
CA LYS A 97 15.01 -9.29 5.26
C LYS A 97 16.10 -8.54 4.51
N ILE A 98 15.70 -7.49 3.78
CA ILE A 98 16.65 -6.67 3.02
C ILE A 98 17.64 -6.00 3.97
N TRP A 99 17.15 -5.32 5.02
CA TRP A 99 18.03 -4.66 5.98
C TRP A 99 18.96 -5.64 6.69
N HIS A 100 18.46 -6.79 7.15
CA HIS A 100 19.26 -7.84 7.79
C HIS A 100 20.39 -8.38 6.90
N GLY A 101 20.22 -8.36 5.58
CA GLY A 101 21.27 -8.77 4.64
C GLY A 101 22.48 -7.81 4.59
N TYR A 102 22.30 -6.55 5.01
CA TYR A 102 23.33 -5.50 4.88
C TYR A 102 23.69 -4.82 6.21
N THR A 103 22.83 -4.97 7.22
CA THR A 103 23.02 -4.49 8.59
C THR A 103 22.80 -5.67 9.53
N HIS A 104 23.32 -5.63 10.76
CA HIS A 104 23.12 -6.70 11.74
C HIS A 104 21.65 -6.73 12.28
N GLY A 105 20.67 -6.76 11.38
CA GLY A 105 19.27 -7.08 11.63
C GLY A 105 18.34 -5.94 12.02
N THR A 106 18.80 -4.68 12.09
CA THR A 106 17.94 -3.56 12.48
C THR A 106 17.72 -2.60 11.32
N ILE A 107 16.45 -2.24 11.06
CA ILE A 107 16.13 -1.08 10.23
C ILE A 107 16.58 0.15 11.01
N HIS A 108 17.71 0.71 10.61
CA HIS A 108 18.19 1.94 11.20
C HIS A 108 17.44 3.09 10.56
N PHE A 109 16.56 3.76 11.30
CA PHE A 109 16.19 5.13 10.98
C PHE A 109 17.13 6.02 11.78
N ARG A 110 18.27 6.39 11.20
CA ARG A 110 19.06 7.51 11.72
C ARG A 110 18.09 8.69 11.69
N ASN A 111 17.87 9.28 12.85
CA ASN A 111 16.94 10.38 13.16
C ASN A 111 17.09 11.67 12.30
N LYS A 112 17.73 11.60 11.13
CA LYS A 112 18.27 12.73 10.38
C LYS A 112 17.85 12.78 8.90
N ILE A 113 16.79 12.10 8.49
CA ILE A 113 16.16 12.37 7.18
C ILE A 113 14.88 13.21 7.33
N MET A 114 14.31 13.28 8.53
CA MET A 114 13.22 14.19 8.87
C MET A 114 13.49 14.77 10.25
N SER A 115 14.15 15.93 10.29
CA SER A 115 14.05 16.78 11.47
C SER A 115 12.64 17.39 11.43
N TRP A 116 11.70 16.72 12.06
CA TRP A 116 10.51 17.34 12.63
C TRP A 116 10.38 16.78 14.05
N GLN A 117 10.47 17.69 15.03
CA GLN A 117 10.59 17.38 16.44
C GLN A 117 9.37 16.61 16.96
N ASN A 118 9.59 15.71 17.92
CA ASN A 118 8.63 14.96 18.75
C ASN A 118 7.82 13.78 18.15
N GLY A 119 7.70 13.56 16.83
CA GLY A 119 6.81 12.51 16.31
C GLY A 119 7.38 11.09 16.15
N GLN A 120 8.70 10.96 15.95
CA GLN A 120 9.30 9.74 15.37
C GLN A 120 10.10 8.86 16.36
N GLN A 121 10.27 9.28 17.62
CA GLN A 121 10.97 8.48 18.65
C GLN A 121 10.31 7.12 18.91
N ASN A 122 9.06 6.96 18.44
CA ASN A 122 8.21 5.82 18.70
C ASN A 122 8.04 4.86 17.50
N LEU A 123 8.70 5.13 16.36
CA LEU A 123 8.59 4.25 15.19
C LEU A 123 9.33 2.93 15.39
N ILE A 124 10.56 2.94 15.89
CA ILE A 124 11.32 1.70 16.12
C ILE A 124 10.56 0.76 17.08
N PRO A 125 10.09 1.22 18.26
CA PRO A 125 9.24 0.39 19.11
C PRO A 125 7.98 -0.12 18.40
N ALA A 126 7.30 0.72 17.61
CA ALA A 126 6.10 0.31 16.89
C ALA A 126 6.39 -0.74 15.80
N ILE A 127 7.51 -0.61 15.09
CA ILE A 127 7.95 -1.57 14.07
C ILE A 127 8.26 -2.91 14.72
N ASN A 128 9.00 -2.91 15.84
CA ASN A 128 9.29 -4.13 16.59
C ASN A 128 8.00 -4.78 17.10
N SER A 129 7.07 -3.99 17.63
CA SER A 129 5.76 -4.48 18.06
C SER A 129 4.98 -5.09 16.90
N ARG A 130 4.95 -4.43 15.73
CA ARG A 130 4.25 -4.95 14.55
C ARG A 130 4.90 -6.23 14.02
N SER A 131 6.23 -6.30 13.99
CA SER A 131 6.99 -7.50 13.60
C SER A 131 6.62 -8.71 14.47
N ASN A 132 6.51 -8.51 15.79
CA ASN A 132 6.06 -9.56 16.70
C ASN A 132 4.61 -9.98 16.42
N SER A 133 3.69 -9.03 16.20
CA SER A 133 2.31 -9.35 15.80
C SER A 133 2.25 -10.14 14.50
N CYS A 134 3.07 -9.79 13.50
CA CYS A 134 3.14 -10.50 12.23
C CYS A 134 3.56 -11.96 12.39
N LYS A 135 4.56 -12.24 13.24
CA LYS A 135 4.98 -13.62 13.55
C LYS A 135 3.86 -14.43 14.20
N ILE A 136 3.06 -13.80 15.06
CA ILE A 136 1.90 -14.45 15.69
C ILE A 136 0.81 -14.74 14.64
N GLU A 137 0.50 -13.77 13.77
CA GLU A 137 -0.47 -13.93 12.67
C GLU A 137 -0.08 -15.09 11.74
N GLU A 138 1.20 -15.21 11.40
CA GLU A 138 1.72 -16.32 10.58
C GLU A 138 1.55 -17.69 11.25
N ASN A 139 1.86 -17.80 12.55
CA ASN A 139 1.72 -19.06 13.29
C ASN A 139 0.26 -19.52 13.44
N ILE A 140 -0.68 -18.58 13.59
CA ILE A 140 -2.11 -18.90 13.65
C ILE A 140 -2.57 -19.42 12.28
N ASN A 141 -2.19 -18.72 11.20
CA ASN A 141 -2.58 -19.10 9.84
C ASN A 141 -1.98 -20.45 9.42
N SER A 142 -0.74 -20.76 9.83
CA SER A 142 -0.13 -22.07 9.57
C SER A 142 -0.84 -23.20 10.32
N THR A 143 -1.33 -22.93 11.54
CA THR A 143 -2.07 -23.91 12.35
C THR A 143 -3.48 -24.13 11.79
N ALA A 144 -4.15 -23.07 11.32
CA ALA A 144 -5.47 -23.14 10.72
C ALA A 144 -5.50 -23.84 9.35
N LEU A 145 -4.40 -23.81 8.60
CA LEU A 145 -4.26 -24.54 7.32
C LEU A 145 -3.88 -26.02 7.49
N SER A 146 -3.57 -26.45 8.73
CA SER A 146 -3.19 -27.82 9.07
C SER A 146 -4.30 -28.63 9.75
N GLN A 147 -5.51 -28.05 9.86
CA GLN A 147 -6.75 -28.70 10.33
C GLN A 147 -7.75 -28.81 9.18
#